data_AF-E8LKD5-F1
#
_entry.id   AF-E8LKD5-F1
#
_cell.length_a   1.000
_cell.length_b   1.000
_cell.length_c   1.000
_cell.angle_alpha   90.00
_cell.angle_beta   90.00
_cell.angle_gamma   90.00
#
_symmetry.space_group_name_H-M   'P 1'
#
loop_
_entity.id
_entity.type
_entity.pdbx_description
1 polymer ?
#
loop_
_entity_poly.entity_id
_entity_poly.type
_entity_poly.pdbx_seq_one_letter_code
_entity_poly.pdbx_strand_id
1 'polypeptide(L)' 'MLIDEVKATLAMENLELSQDEEKLLKDFADGRVSFEQVRDFIVNAVKNCKAA' A
#
# COMPACT_ATOMS: atom_id res chain seq x y z
N MET A 1 10.22 -0.62 11.88
CA MET A 1 8.86 -0.16 12.19
C MET A 1 8.36 0.54 10.95
N LEU A 2 7.27 0.06 10.32
CA LEU A 2 6.40 0.80 9.38
C LEU A 2 5.39 -0.14 8.72
N ILE A 3 5.78 -1.31 8.20
CA ILE A 3 4.81 -2.22 7.52
C ILE A 3 3.97 -3.02 8.51
N ASP A 4 4.57 -3.56 9.57
CA ASP A 4 3.83 -4.37 10.56
C ASP A 4 2.78 -3.54 11.32
N GLU A 5 3.07 -2.26 11.56
CA GLU A 5 2.13 -1.31 12.17
C GLU A 5 0.99 -0.94 11.21
N VAL A 6 1.29 -0.75 9.92
CA VAL A 6 0.27 -0.54 8.89
C VAL A 6 -0.66 -1.76 8.81
N LYS A 7 -0.09 -2.97 8.79
CA LYS A 7 -0.87 -4.22 8.80
C LYS A 7 -1.72 -4.36 10.06
N ALA A 8 -1.16 -4.08 11.23
CA ALA A 8 -1.89 -4.13 12.49
C ALA A 8 -3.06 -3.13 12.50
N THR A 9 -2.85 -1.91 12.00
CA THR A 9 -3.88 -0.87 11.91
C THR A 9 -5.00 -1.28 10.95
N LEU A 10 -4.67 -1.83 9.78
CA LEU A 10 -5.66 -2.31 8.82
C LEU A 10 -6.47 -3.48 9.39
N ALA A 11 -5.80 -4.43 10.06
CA ALA A 11 -6.46 -5.56 10.70
C ALA A 11 -7.45 -5.14 11.80
N MET A 12 -7.18 -4.04 12.54
CA MET A 12 -8.13 -3.48 13.50
C MET A 12 -9.44 -3.01 12.84
N GLU A 13 -9.41 -2.65 11.56
CA GLU A 13 -10.57 -2.26 10.76
C GLU A 13 -11.13 -3.41 9.89
N ASN A 14 -10.63 -4.64 10.06
CA ASN A 14 -10.90 -5.80 9.18
C ASN A 14 -10.53 -5.55 7.70
N LEU A 15 -9.51 -4.72 7.48
CA LEU A 15 -8.92 -4.48 6.16
C LEU A 15 -7.62 -5.27 6.03
N GLU A 16 -7.32 -5.68 4.80
CA GLU A 16 -6.08 -6.39 4.47
C GLU A 16 -5.44 -5.77 3.23
N LEU A 17 -4.11 -5.83 3.17
CA LEU A 17 -3.37 -5.47 1.96
C LEU A 17 -3.45 -6.62 0.97
N SER A 18 -3.65 -6.30 -0.30
CA SER A 18 -3.36 -7.22 -1.39
C SER A 18 -1.87 -7.53 -1.47
N GLN A 19 -1.52 -8.63 -2.15
CA GLN A 19 -0.12 -9.01 -2.35
C GLN A 19 0.70 -7.92 -3.07
N ASP A 20 0.08 -7.20 -4.00
CA ASP A 20 0.75 -6.13 -4.75
C ASP A 20 1.00 -4.90 -3.87
N GLU A 21 0.05 -4.53 -3.01
CA GLU A 21 0.20 -3.44 -2.05
C GLU A 21 1.26 -3.76 -0.99
N GLU A 22 1.29 -4.99 -0.49
CA GLU A 22 2.31 -5.44 0.47
C GLU A 22 3.71 -5.40 -0.15
N LYS A 23 3.84 -5.87 -1.39
CA LYS A 23 5.11 -5.83 -2.13
C LYS A 23 5.59 -4.39 -2.34
N LEU A 24 4.70 -3.49 -2.75
CA LEU A 24 5.02 -2.09 -2.97
C LEU A 24 5.51 -1.41 -1.68
N LEU A 25 4.81 -1.63 -0.56
CA LEU A 25 5.20 -1.08 0.74
C LEU A 25 6.56 -1.64 1.20
N LYS A 26 6.84 -2.92 0.90
CA LYS A 26 8.14 -3.54 1.17
C LYS A 26 9.26 -2.94 0.33
N ASP A 27 9.05 -2.79 -0.98
CA ASP A 27 10.02 -2.14 -1.86
C ASP A 27 10.26 -0.68 -1.45
N PHE A 28 9.26 0.02 -0.91
CA PHE A 28 9.41 1.37 -0.38
C PHE A 28 10.23 1.38 0.92
N ALA A 29 9.94 0.48 1.84
CA ALA A 29 10.71 0.34 3.09
C ALA A 29 12.17 -0.04 2.83
N ASP A 30 12.42 -0.83 1.79
CA ASP A 30 13.77 -1.23 1.34
C ASP A 30 14.48 -0.11 0.54
N GLY A 31 13.83 1.04 0.29
CA GLY A 31 14.38 2.16 -0.47
C GLY A 31 14.51 1.91 -1.97
N ARG A 32 13.83 0.90 -2.50
CA ARG A 32 13.87 0.51 -3.94
C ARG A 32 12.91 1.32 -4.79
N VAL A 33 11.85 1.85 -4.20
CA VAL A 33 10.90 2.75 -4.85
C VAL A 33 10.75 4.05 -4.07
N SER A 34 10.48 5.15 -4.78
CA SER A 34 10.27 6.45 -4.18
C SER A 34 8.85 6.61 -3.65
N PHE A 35 8.65 7.62 -2.80
CA PHE A 35 7.32 7.98 -2.31
C PHE A 35 6.38 8.37 -3.45
N GLU A 36 6.87 9.05 -4.50
CA GLU A 36 6.06 9.39 -5.68
C GLU A 36 5.51 8.13 -6.36
N GLN A 37 6.32 7.08 -6.49
CA GLN A 37 5.88 5.82 -7.11
C GLN A 37 4.78 5.14 -6.28
N VAL A 38 4.91 5.15 -4.95
CA VAL A 38 3.87 4.61 -4.05
C VAL A 38 2.59 5.43 -4.15
N ARG A 39 2.70 6.77 -4.13
CA ARG A 39 1.56 7.68 -4.27
C ARG A 39 0.83 7.46 -5.58
N ASP A 40 1.55 7.35 -6.70
CA ASP A 40 0.95 7.20 -8.02
C ASP A 40 0.22 5.85 -8.14
N PHE A 41 0.76 4.79 -7.54
CA PHE A 41 0.08 3.50 -7.43
C PHE A 41 -1.25 3.62 -6.67
N ILE A 42 -1.24 4.24 -5.49
CA ILE A 42 -2.46 4.42 -4.67
C ILE A 42 -3.50 5.26 -5.43
N VAL A 43 -3.08 6.36 -6.05
CA VAL A 43 -3.98 7.23 -6.83
C VAL A 43 -4.61 6.47 -7.99
N ASN A 44 -3.84 5.63 -8.69
CA ASN A 44 -4.36 4.80 -9.78
C ASN A 44 -5.29 3.70 -9.28
N ALA A 45 -4.97 3.05 -8.15
CA ALA A 45 -5.84 2.05 -7.52
C ALA A 45 -7.19 2.66 -7.13
N VAL A 46 -7.19 3.84 -6.49
CA VAL A 46 -8.43 4.57 -6.12
C VAL A 46 -9.23 5.01 -7.35
N LYS A 47 -8.56 5.45 -8.42
CA LYS A 47 -9.24 5.83 -9.68
C LYS A 47 -9.89 4.62 -10.35
N ASN A 48 -9.22 3.48 -10.35
CA ASN A 48 -9.76 2.25 -10.94
C ASN A 48 -10.91 1.67 -10.11
N CYS A 49 -10.91 1.88 -8.79
CA CYS A 49 -12.01 1.45 -7.92
C CYS A 49 -13.29 2.29 -8.10
N LYS A 50 -13.19 3.55 -8.55
CA LYS A 50 -14.34 4.42 -8.85
C LYS A 50 -14.93 4.23 -10.24
N ALA A 51 -14.30 3.42 -11.09
CA ALA A 51 -14.75 3.14 -12.45
C ALA A 51 -15.59 1.85 -12.56
N ALA A 52 -15.91 1.20 -11.44
CA ALA A 52 -16.71 -0.02 -11.34
C ALA A 52 -18.05 0.24 -10.65
#